data_AF-A0A519NQZ1-F1
#
_entry.id   AF-A0A519NQZ1-F1
#
_cell.length_a   1.000
_cell.length_b   1.000
_cell.length_c   1.000
_cell.angle_alpha   90.00
_cell.angle_beta   90.00
_cell.angle_gamma   90.00
#
_symmetry.space_group_name_H-M   'P 1'
#
loop_
_entity.id
_entity.type
_entity.pdbx_description
1 polymer ?
#
loop_
_entity_poly.entity_id
_entity_poly.type
_entity_poly.pdbx_seq_one_letter_code
_entity_poly.pdbx_strand_id
1 'polypeptide(L)'
;MDSIFIKGTALVTAEAYKNDPTCLGSSIFCAMETWTNRNFHNNGEFISSFSEPVRKKYGEVRTASYALQNDIHNLTTSYHQMVSASSDLNIESGLKGLYLSNLTENYITNMRCIYDYMATFPRILVKHSQLEFGAVSTDSMNALLTFINKDPSRANEIFSQPVVQVLVNLEPSLSVVKKIRDAIIHHGKDPMISIHSGIPHIRIPKSLFNRNENVLPDLLKLQTLDYPLFPYLQYLSRSLFADMDNLGKAMIIESIKKDKDYRYELVALIGICVEAYIGFLYKEF
;
A
#
# COMPACT_ATOMS: atom_id res chain seq x y z
N MET A 1 -19.78 -26.48 7.51
CA MET A 1 -18.40 -26.30 7.00
C MET A 1 -18.20 -24.82 6.89
N ASP A 2 -17.50 -24.23 7.85
CA ASP A 2 -17.15 -22.82 7.77
C ASP A 2 -16.18 -22.67 6.60
N SER A 3 -16.60 -21.96 5.55
CA SER A 3 -15.73 -21.64 4.44
C SER A 3 -14.57 -20.81 4.98
N ILE A 4 -13.37 -21.40 5.07
CA ILE A 4 -12.16 -20.70 5.47
C ILE A 4 -11.79 -19.75 4.32
N PHE A 5 -12.33 -18.52 4.37
CA PHE A 5 -11.96 -17.48 3.44
C PHE A 5 -10.63 -16.88 3.89
N ILE A 6 -9.53 -17.38 3.32
CA ILE A 6 -8.17 -17.00 3.72
C ILE A 6 -7.90 -15.53 3.36
N LYS A 7 -8.21 -15.13 2.12
CA LYS A 7 -8.08 -13.75 1.61
C LYS A 7 -8.80 -13.53 0.28
N GLY A 8 -9.13 -12.28 -0.02
CA GLY A 8 -9.67 -11.87 -1.32
C GLY A 8 -10.39 -10.53 -1.26
N THR A 9 -10.86 -10.06 -2.41
CA THR A 9 -11.76 -8.90 -2.51
C THR A 9 -13.20 -9.38 -2.66
N ALA A 10 -14.14 -8.60 -2.13
CA ALA A 10 -15.57 -8.87 -2.26
C ALA A 10 -16.35 -7.59 -2.54
N LEU A 11 -17.43 -7.74 -3.30
CA LEU A 11 -18.47 -6.71 -3.43
C LEU A 11 -19.18 -6.57 -2.09
N VAL A 12 -19.29 -5.33 -1.62
CA VAL A 12 -19.88 -5.02 -0.31
C VAL A 12 -20.94 -3.93 -0.42
N THR A 13 -21.86 -3.90 0.55
CA THR A 13 -22.83 -2.81 0.67
C THR A 13 -22.14 -1.53 1.17
N ALA A 14 -22.77 -0.37 0.99
CA ALA A 14 -22.25 0.89 1.51
C ALA A 14 -22.14 0.92 3.04
N GLU A 15 -22.99 0.18 3.73
CA GLU A 15 -22.93 0.02 5.18
C GLU A 15 -21.74 -0.85 5.58
N ALA A 16 -21.59 -2.02 4.96
CA ALA A 16 -20.47 -2.92 5.27
C ALA A 16 -19.12 -2.27 4.94
N TYR A 17 -19.02 -1.58 3.80
CA TYR A 17 -17.82 -0.85 3.39
C TYR A 17 -17.32 0.17 4.44
N LYS A 18 -18.22 0.75 5.23
CA LYS A 18 -17.89 1.79 6.23
C LYS A 18 -17.80 1.27 7.65
N ASN A 19 -18.65 0.31 8.01
CA ASN A 19 -18.92 -0.03 9.40
C ASN A 19 -18.59 -1.48 9.75
N ASP A 20 -18.37 -2.36 8.75
CA ASP A 20 -18.07 -3.76 9.03
C ASP A 20 -16.58 -3.94 9.35
N PRO A 21 -16.24 -4.35 10.59
CA PRO A 21 -14.86 -4.52 11.00
C PRO A 21 -14.17 -5.69 10.30
N THR A 22 -14.88 -6.51 9.52
CA THR A 22 -14.32 -7.62 8.74
C THR A 22 -13.93 -7.21 7.31
N CYS A 23 -14.29 -5.99 6.90
CA CYS A 23 -14.14 -5.49 5.53
C CYS A 23 -13.21 -4.27 5.48
N LEU A 24 -12.03 -4.40 4.88
CA LEU A 24 -11.12 -3.27 4.69
C LEU A 24 -11.44 -2.56 3.39
N GLY A 25 -12.33 -1.57 3.46
CA GLY A 25 -12.71 -0.73 2.34
C GLY A 25 -11.58 0.22 1.92
N SER A 26 -11.35 0.35 0.60
CA SER A 26 -10.48 1.39 0.04
C SER A 26 -10.94 1.77 -1.36
N SER A 27 -10.97 3.07 -1.67
CA SER A 27 -11.41 3.53 -2.98
C SER A 27 -10.52 3.03 -4.11
N ILE A 28 -9.27 2.64 -3.82
CA ILE A 28 -8.40 2.04 -4.85
C ILE A 28 -8.87 0.64 -5.25
N PHE A 29 -9.41 -0.15 -4.31
CA PHE A 29 -10.00 -1.45 -4.64
C PHE A 29 -11.24 -1.26 -5.51
N CYS A 30 -12.11 -0.32 -5.14
CA CYS A 30 -13.27 0.06 -5.94
C CYS A 30 -12.87 0.46 -7.37
N ALA A 31 -11.87 1.33 -7.51
CA ALA A 31 -11.38 1.78 -8.81
C ALA A 31 -10.86 0.61 -9.67
N MET A 32 -10.07 -0.28 -9.06
CA MET A 32 -9.35 -1.33 -9.78
C MET A 32 -10.22 -2.54 -10.12
N GLU A 33 -11.07 -3.00 -9.21
CA GLU A 33 -11.99 -4.09 -9.50
C GLU A 33 -13.05 -3.66 -10.51
N THR A 34 -13.63 -2.45 -10.35
CA THR A 34 -14.58 -1.92 -11.35
C THR A 34 -13.95 -1.89 -12.74
N TRP A 35 -12.73 -1.35 -12.84
CA TRP A 35 -12.03 -1.28 -14.12
C TRP A 35 -11.73 -2.69 -14.67
N THR A 36 -11.30 -3.62 -13.81
CA THR A 36 -11.01 -5.00 -14.20
C THR A 36 -12.25 -5.69 -14.75
N ASN A 37 -13.38 -5.62 -14.03
CA ASN A 37 -14.65 -6.24 -14.42
C ASN A 37 -15.21 -5.68 -15.74
N ARG A 38 -14.90 -4.42 -16.06
CA ARG A 38 -15.30 -3.79 -17.34
C ARG A 38 -14.40 -4.16 -18.52
N ASN A 39 -13.16 -4.59 -18.28
CA ASN A 39 -12.17 -4.82 -19.33
C ASN A 39 -11.82 -6.30 -19.53
N PHE A 40 -12.08 -7.15 -18.53
CA PHE A 40 -11.69 -8.55 -18.53
C PHE A 40 -12.87 -9.47 -18.20
N HIS A 41 -12.93 -10.60 -18.90
CA HIS A 41 -13.74 -11.74 -18.50
C HIS A 41 -13.10 -12.45 -17.29
N ASN A 42 -13.88 -13.30 -16.60
CA ASN A 42 -13.41 -14.06 -15.45
C ASN A 42 -12.27 -15.04 -15.78
N ASN A 43 -12.18 -15.50 -17.03
CA ASN A 43 -11.06 -16.32 -17.52
C ASN A 43 -9.77 -15.50 -17.79
N GLY A 44 -9.86 -14.18 -17.65
CA GLY A 44 -8.77 -13.24 -17.83
C GLY A 44 -8.57 -12.70 -19.24
N GLU A 45 -9.41 -13.06 -20.20
CA GLU A 45 -9.40 -12.51 -21.55
C GLU A 45 -10.01 -11.10 -21.59
N PHE A 46 -9.61 -10.28 -22.56
CA PHE A 46 -10.19 -8.95 -22.72
C PHE A 46 -11.61 -9.02 -23.28
N ILE A 47 -12.53 -8.21 -22.73
CA ILE A 47 -13.90 -8.07 -23.23
C ILE A 47 -13.93 -7.37 -24.58
N SER A 48 -12.99 -6.44 -24.81
CA SER A 48 -12.89 -5.63 -26.02
C SER A 48 -11.59 -5.92 -26.78
N SER A 49 -11.62 -5.70 -28.09
CA SER A 49 -10.43 -5.79 -28.93
C SER A 49 -9.54 -4.57 -28.73
N PHE A 50 -8.36 -4.78 -28.13
CA PHE A 50 -7.33 -3.76 -27.96
C PHE A 50 -6.09 -4.10 -28.80
N SER A 51 -5.33 -3.08 -29.19
CA SER A 51 -4.02 -3.27 -29.81
C SER A 51 -3.05 -3.93 -28.82
N GLU A 52 -2.07 -4.68 -29.33
CA GLU A 52 -1.12 -5.42 -28.49
C GLU A 52 -0.36 -4.52 -27.47
N PRO A 53 0.09 -3.30 -27.82
CA PRO A 53 0.71 -2.41 -26.84
C PRO A 53 -0.22 -2.03 -25.69
N VAL A 54 -1.51 -1.79 -25.97
CA VAL A 54 -2.53 -1.47 -24.95
C VAL A 54 -2.80 -2.70 -24.08
N ARG A 55 -2.95 -3.88 -24.69
CA ARG A 55 -3.14 -5.15 -23.97
C ARG A 55 -2.01 -5.39 -22.97
N LYS A 56 -0.76 -5.19 -23.38
CA LYS A 56 0.41 -5.33 -22.49
C LYS A 56 0.31 -4.40 -21.29
N LYS A 57 0.01 -3.11 -21.51
CA LYS A 57 -0.11 -2.12 -20.43
C LYS A 57 -1.26 -2.42 -19.47
N TYR A 58 -2.39 -2.90 -19.99
CA TYR A 58 -3.52 -3.30 -19.16
C TYR A 58 -3.24 -4.58 -18.37
N GLY A 59 -2.50 -5.53 -18.94
CA GLY A 59 -1.99 -6.70 -18.22
C GLY A 59 -1.06 -6.34 -17.06
N GLU A 60 -0.18 -5.36 -17.26
CA GLU A 60 0.68 -4.81 -16.19
C GLU A 60 -0.15 -4.21 -15.04
N VAL A 61 -1.19 -3.41 -15.35
CA VAL A 61 -2.09 -2.84 -14.33
C VAL A 61 -2.81 -3.94 -13.55
N ARG A 62 -3.37 -4.94 -14.24
CA ARG A 62 -4.07 -6.05 -13.59
C ARG A 62 -3.14 -6.86 -12.67
N THR A 63 -1.92 -7.12 -13.12
CA THR A 63 -0.90 -7.80 -12.31
C THR A 63 -0.55 -6.99 -11.06
N ALA A 64 -0.36 -5.68 -11.20
CA ALA A 64 -0.10 -4.78 -10.08
C ALA A 64 -1.28 -4.73 -9.10
N SER A 65 -2.53 -4.83 -9.57
CA SER A 65 -3.71 -4.90 -8.70
C SER A 65 -3.73 -6.17 -7.85
N TYR A 66 -3.45 -7.34 -8.42
CA TYR A 66 -3.32 -8.58 -7.63
C TYR A 66 -2.15 -8.53 -6.65
N ALA A 67 -1.01 -7.98 -7.08
CA ALA A 67 0.16 -7.83 -6.22
C ALA A 67 -0.10 -6.88 -5.04
N LEU A 68 -0.83 -5.78 -5.26
CA LEU A 68 -1.30 -4.87 -4.23
C LEU A 68 -2.14 -5.60 -3.16
N GLN A 69 -3.13 -6.39 -3.59
CA GLN A 69 -3.98 -7.14 -2.67
C GLN A 69 -3.17 -8.14 -1.84
N ASN A 70 -2.19 -8.81 -2.47
CA ASN A 70 -1.30 -9.73 -1.78
C ASN A 70 -0.41 -9.02 -0.74
N ASP A 71 0.19 -7.89 -1.09
CA ASP A 71 1.09 -7.19 -0.17
C ASP A 71 0.33 -6.54 0.99
N ILE A 72 -0.90 -6.07 0.78
CA ILE A 72 -1.77 -5.64 1.88
C ILE A 72 -2.12 -6.81 2.80
N HIS A 73 -2.45 -7.97 2.22
CA HIS A 73 -2.66 -9.18 3.02
C HIS A 73 -1.39 -9.57 3.79
N ASN A 74 -0.20 -9.42 3.20
CA ASN A 74 1.07 -9.67 3.88
C ASN A 74 1.29 -8.69 5.04
N LEU A 75 0.87 -7.41 4.93
CA LEU A 75 0.87 -6.48 6.07
C LEU A 75 -0.01 -7.00 7.20
N THR A 76 -1.23 -7.45 6.88
CA THR A 76 -2.17 -7.97 7.89
C THR A 76 -1.61 -9.23 8.58
N THR A 77 -1.03 -10.15 7.82
CA THR A 77 -0.41 -11.37 8.34
C THR A 77 0.80 -11.06 9.21
N SER A 78 1.66 -10.15 8.76
CA SER A 78 2.84 -9.72 9.52
C SER A 78 2.44 -9.09 10.85
N TYR A 79 1.39 -8.25 10.87
CA TYR A 79 0.86 -7.69 12.11
C TYR A 79 0.38 -8.78 13.09
N HIS A 80 -0.40 -9.76 12.61
CA HIS A 80 -0.85 -10.90 13.44
C HIS A 80 0.33 -11.68 14.03
N GLN A 81 1.33 -11.98 13.19
CA GLN A 81 2.53 -12.68 13.63
C GLN A 81 3.31 -11.87 14.67
N MET A 82 3.40 -10.54 14.52
CA MET A 82 4.03 -9.67 15.50
C MET A 82 3.30 -9.69 16.84
N VAL A 83 1.96 -9.59 16.83
CA VAL A 83 1.14 -9.64 18.05
C VAL A 83 1.30 -10.99 18.75
N SER A 84 1.26 -12.08 17.98
CA SER A 84 1.46 -13.44 18.50
C SER A 84 2.85 -13.59 19.12
N ALA A 85 3.92 -13.20 18.42
CA ALA A 85 5.28 -13.32 18.92
C ALA A 85 5.54 -12.42 20.15
N SER A 86 4.95 -11.23 20.17
CA SER A 86 5.08 -10.31 21.31
C SER A 86 4.40 -10.85 22.57
N SER A 87 3.22 -11.47 22.42
CA SER A 87 2.40 -11.94 23.54
C SER A 87 2.77 -13.33 24.06
N ASP A 88 3.48 -14.16 23.27
CA ASP A 88 3.86 -15.51 23.67
C ASP A 88 4.87 -15.52 24.83
N LEU A 89 4.46 -15.97 26.02
CA LEU A 89 5.32 -16.01 27.21
C LEU A 89 6.44 -17.06 27.12
N ASN A 90 6.38 -17.99 26.16
CA ASN A 90 7.36 -19.07 26.01
C ASN A 90 8.57 -18.69 25.15
N ILE A 91 8.51 -17.57 24.43
CA ILE A 91 9.63 -17.11 23.60
C ILE A 91 10.54 -16.20 24.43
N GLU A 92 11.83 -16.50 24.44
CA GLU A 92 12.83 -15.64 25.08
C GLU A 92 12.83 -14.23 24.47
N SER A 93 13.04 -13.20 25.29
CA SER A 93 13.00 -11.79 24.87
C SER A 93 13.95 -11.46 23.70
N GLY A 94 15.15 -12.06 23.67
CA GLY A 94 16.10 -11.90 22.55
C GLY A 94 15.54 -12.46 21.24
N LEU A 95 14.99 -13.68 21.27
CA LEU A 95 14.36 -14.32 20.12
C LEU A 95 13.10 -13.56 19.67
N LYS A 96 12.28 -13.06 20.60
CA LYS A 96 11.16 -12.17 20.28
C LYS A 96 11.62 -10.95 19.50
N GLY A 97 12.69 -10.29 19.97
CA GLY A 97 13.27 -9.13 19.29
C GLY A 97 13.67 -9.44 17.85
N LEU A 98 14.29 -10.60 17.61
CA LEU A 98 14.67 -11.05 16.27
C LEU A 98 13.45 -11.34 15.37
N TYR A 99 12.43 -12.02 15.88
CA TYR A 99 11.20 -12.28 15.12
C TYR A 99 10.49 -10.99 14.75
N LEU A 100 10.35 -10.06 15.70
CA LEU A 100 9.73 -8.76 15.47
C LEU A 100 10.56 -7.90 14.50
N SER A 101 11.89 -7.98 14.55
CA SER A 101 12.77 -7.31 13.59
C SER A 101 12.50 -7.79 12.16
N ASN A 102 12.57 -9.11 11.93
CA ASN A 102 12.35 -9.70 10.61
C ASN A 102 10.94 -9.39 10.06
N LEU A 103 9.92 -9.49 10.92
CA LEU A 103 8.56 -9.14 10.54
C LEU A 103 8.45 -7.65 10.19
N THR A 104 9.19 -6.77 10.88
CA THR A 104 9.16 -5.33 10.61
C THR A 104 9.82 -4.99 9.27
N GLU A 105 10.95 -5.62 8.95
CA GLU A 105 11.57 -5.49 7.64
C GLU A 105 10.61 -5.91 6.51
N ASN A 106 9.98 -7.08 6.66
CA ASN A 106 8.98 -7.55 5.71
C ASN A 106 7.80 -6.57 5.60
N TYR A 107 7.33 -6.04 6.72
CA TYR A 107 6.23 -5.06 6.77
C TYR A 107 6.57 -3.80 5.96
N ILE A 108 7.74 -3.20 6.21
CA ILE A 108 8.19 -1.99 5.51
C ILE A 108 8.43 -2.25 4.02
N THR A 109 8.93 -3.44 3.67
CA THR A 109 9.12 -3.84 2.27
C THR A 109 7.79 -3.93 1.52
N ASN A 110 6.79 -4.61 2.09
CA ASN A 110 5.44 -4.68 1.52
C ASN A 110 4.82 -3.28 1.37
N MET A 111 4.97 -2.40 2.37
CA MET A 111 4.51 -1.01 2.26
C MET A 111 5.13 -0.28 1.06
N ARG A 112 6.44 -0.47 0.82
CA ARG A 112 7.11 0.15 -0.31
C ARG A 112 6.61 -0.39 -1.65
N CYS A 113 6.40 -1.70 -1.75
CA CYS A 113 5.87 -2.37 -2.94
C CYS A 113 4.46 -1.87 -3.29
N ILE A 114 3.59 -1.69 -2.28
CA ILE A 114 2.26 -1.11 -2.45
C ILE A 114 2.32 0.26 -3.16
N TYR A 115 3.22 1.16 -2.73
CA TYR A 115 3.44 2.42 -3.45
C TYR A 115 3.87 2.21 -4.91
N ASP A 116 4.73 1.24 -5.20
CA ASP A 116 5.17 0.99 -6.57
C ASP A 116 4.04 0.46 -7.46
N TYR A 117 3.17 -0.42 -6.94
CA TYR A 117 1.99 -0.85 -7.69
C TYR A 117 1.05 0.32 -8.01
N MET A 118 0.87 1.25 -7.06
CA MET A 118 0.07 2.46 -7.27
C MET A 118 0.57 3.33 -8.44
N ALA A 119 1.85 3.23 -8.83
CA ALA A 119 2.39 3.98 -9.96
C ALA A 119 1.84 3.49 -11.32
N THR A 120 1.31 2.26 -11.36
CA THR A 120 0.74 1.68 -12.59
C THR A 120 -0.73 2.03 -12.78
N PHE A 121 -1.48 2.23 -11.70
CA PHE A 121 -2.93 2.39 -11.71
C PHE A 121 -3.44 3.59 -12.53
N PRO A 122 -2.79 4.78 -12.54
CA PRO A 122 -3.22 5.90 -13.37
C PRO A 122 -3.31 5.58 -14.88
N ARG A 123 -2.63 4.52 -15.35
CA ARG A 123 -2.65 4.09 -16.75
C ARG A 123 -4.05 3.73 -17.26
N ILE A 124 -4.99 3.34 -16.38
CA ILE A 124 -6.39 3.08 -16.79
C ILE A 124 -7.09 4.34 -17.30
N LEU A 125 -6.60 5.52 -16.90
CA LEU A 125 -7.13 6.82 -17.30
C LEU A 125 -6.38 7.39 -18.49
N VAL A 126 -5.40 6.71 -19.07
CA VAL A 126 -4.61 7.26 -20.18
C VAL A 126 -5.29 6.90 -21.50
N LYS A 127 -5.25 7.82 -22.48
CA LYS A 127 -5.79 7.54 -23.82
C LYS A 127 -4.98 6.42 -24.47
N HIS A 128 -5.63 5.51 -25.21
CA HIS A 128 -4.94 4.39 -25.86
C HIS A 128 -3.75 4.83 -26.73
N SER A 129 -3.89 5.91 -27.50
CA SER A 129 -2.80 6.45 -28.31
C SER A 129 -1.57 6.79 -27.47
N GLN A 130 -1.74 7.35 -26.26
CA GLN A 130 -0.61 7.67 -25.36
C GLN A 130 0.00 6.40 -24.73
N LEU A 131 -0.77 5.32 -24.55
CA LEU A 131 -0.25 4.03 -24.09
C LEU A 131 0.58 3.33 -25.16
N GLU A 132 0.17 3.42 -26.43
CA GLU A 132 0.86 2.78 -27.56
C GLU A 132 2.25 3.35 -27.80
N PHE A 133 2.44 4.67 -27.66
CA PHE A 133 3.73 5.32 -27.85
C PHE A 133 4.65 5.25 -26.61
N GLY A 134 4.31 4.45 -25.59
CA GLY A 134 5.16 4.23 -24.43
C GLY A 134 5.32 5.45 -23.52
N ALA A 135 4.44 6.45 -23.63
CA ALA A 135 4.51 7.70 -22.85
C ALA A 135 4.37 7.47 -21.34
N VAL A 136 3.91 6.29 -20.93
CA VAL A 136 3.76 5.88 -19.53
C VAL A 136 4.37 4.49 -19.31
N SER A 137 5.68 4.46 -19.07
CA SER A 137 6.45 3.23 -18.82
C SER A 137 7.23 3.28 -17.50
N THR A 138 6.60 3.82 -16.45
CA THR A 138 7.20 3.88 -15.11
C THR A 138 6.70 2.74 -14.24
N ASP A 139 7.60 1.83 -13.87
CA ASP A 139 7.27 0.65 -13.05
C ASP A 139 7.53 0.88 -11.54
N SER A 140 7.85 2.11 -11.16
CA SER A 140 7.97 2.51 -9.75
C SER A 140 7.39 3.91 -9.53
N MET A 141 6.94 4.17 -8.30
CA MET A 141 6.39 5.47 -7.92
C MET A 141 7.46 6.57 -8.00
N ASN A 142 8.71 6.25 -7.65
CA ASN A 142 9.83 7.20 -7.79
C ASN A 142 10.02 7.65 -9.25
N ALA A 143 9.97 6.71 -10.20
CA ALA A 143 10.11 7.04 -11.61
C ALA A 143 8.93 7.88 -12.12
N LEU A 144 7.71 7.57 -11.67
CA LEU A 144 6.51 8.34 -12.01
C LEU A 144 6.60 9.77 -11.47
N LEU A 145 6.97 9.94 -10.20
CA LEU A 145 7.15 11.26 -9.59
C LEU A 145 8.26 12.05 -10.29
N THR A 146 9.37 11.41 -10.64
CA THR A 146 10.45 12.05 -11.40
C THR A 146 9.95 12.55 -12.76
N PHE A 147 9.15 11.74 -13.46
CA PHE A 147 8.53 12.14 -14.73
C PHE A 147 7.59 13.35 -14.54
N ILE A 148 6.70 13.30 -13.54
CA ILE A 148 5.75 14.37 -13.21
C ILE A 148 6.50 15.68 -12.90
N ASN A 149 7.51 15.61 -12.03
CA ASN A 149 8.26 16.78 -11.58
C ASN A 149 9.15 17.38 -12.69
N LYS A 150 9.60 16.55 -13.64
CA LYS A 150 10.40 17.00 -14.78
C LYS A 150 9.58 17.74 -15.84
N ASP A 151 8.36 17.27 -16.12
CA ASP A 151 7.47 17.89 -17.10
C ASP A 151 6.00 17.86 -16.64
N PRO A 152 5.60 18.80 -15.75
CA PRO A 152 4.25 18.84 -15.20
C PRO A 152 3.18 19.07 -16.28
N SER A 153 3.50 19.85 -17.32
CA SER A 153 2.59 20.14 -18.42
C SER A 153 2.22 18.87 -19.18
N ARG A 154 3.23 18.07 -19.54
CA ARG A 154 3.02 16.77 -20.21
C ARG A 154 2.31 15.77 -19.29
N ALA A 155 2.66 15.74 -18.01
CA ALA A 155 2.00 14.86 -17.05
C ALA A 155 0.50 15.16 -16.91
N ASN A 156 0.13 16.44 -16.83
CA ASN A 156 -1.27 16.87 -16.75
C ASN A 156 -2.06 16.55 -18.01
N GLU A 157 -1.43 16.59 -19.19
CA GLU A 157 -2.05 16.16 -20.46
C GLU A 157 -2.37 14.66 -20.48
N ILE A 158 -1.52 13.83 -19.85
CA ILE A 158 -1.65 12.37 -19.84
C ILE A 158 -2.63 11.89 -18.76
N PHE A 159 -2.47 12.35 -17.52
CA PHE A 159 -3.17 11.78 -16.36
C PHE A 159 -4.34 12.63 -15.83
N SER A 160 -4.50 13.87 -16.30
CA SER A 160 -5.32 14.94 -15.70
C SER A 160 -4.71 15.55 -14.43
N GLN A 161 -4.98 16.84 -14.22
CA GLN A 161 -4.46 17.60 -13.07
C GLN A 161 -4.85 17.01 -11.70
N PRO A 162 -6.11 16.59 -11.45
CA PRO A 162 -6.48 16.02 -10.15
C PRO A 162 -5.66 14.77 -9.79
N VAL A 163 -5.39 13.90 -10.76
CA VAL A 163 -4.60 12.68 -10.54
C VAL A 163 -3.14 13.02 -10.31
N VAL A 164 -2.56 13.92 -11.10
CA VAL A 164 -1.19 14.41 -10.91
C VAL A 164 -1.00 15.01 -9.52
N GLN A 165 -1.94 15.84 -9.06
CA GLN A 165 -1.87 16.44 -7.74
C GLN A 165 -1.88 15.39 -6.63
N VAL A 166 -2.76 14.38 -6.72
CA VAL A 166 -2.78 13.29 -5.74
C VAL A 166 -1.47 12.53 -5.74
N LEU A 167 -0.94 12.17 -6.92
CA LEU A 167 0.34 11.45 -7.04
C LEU A 167 1.49 12.22 -6.37
N VAL A 168 1.62 13.53 -6.62
CA VAL A 168 2.63 14.38 -5.97
C VAL A 168 2.44 14.43 -4.45
N ASN A 169 1.20 14.47 -3.98
CA ASN A 169 0.90 14.49 -2.55
C ASN A 169 1.28 13.18 -1.83
N LEU A 170 1.51 12.08 -2.54
CA LEU A 170 2.02 10.82 -1.96
C LEU A 170 3.51 10.90 -1.59
N GLU A 171 4.26 11.82 -2.20
CA GLU A 171 5.72 11.89 -2.09
C GLU A 171 6.25 11.96 -0.64
N PRO A 172 5.65 12.76 0.28
CA PRO A 172 6.10 12.80 1.67
C PRO A 172 6.01 11.44 2.38
N SER A 173 4.87 10.75 2.26
CA SER A 173 4.65 9.43 2.88
C SER A 173 5.57 8.37 2.27
N LEU A 174 5.69 8.38 0.94
CA LEU A 174 6.61 7.50 0.20
C LEU A 174 8.05 7.72 0.64
N SER A 175 8.49 8.97 0.79
CA SER A 175 9.86 9.32 1.19
C SER A 175 10.22 8.74 2.55
N VAL A 176 9.29 8.78 3.51
CA VAL A 176 9.45 8.15 4.83
C VAL A 176 9.66 6.65 4.69
N VAL A 177 8.74 5.94 4.03
CA VAL A 177 8.82 4.47 3.86
C VAL A 177 10.08 4.07 3.10
N LYS A 178 10.40 4.81 2.02
CA LYS A 178 11.60 4.60 1.20
C LYS A 178 12.86 4.75 2.04
N LYS A 179 13.00 5.81 2.84
CA LYS A 179 14.18 6.04 3.68
C LYS A 179 14.41 4.89 4.66
N ILE A 180 13.34 4.38 5.27
CA ILE A 180 13.40 3.25 6.20
C ILE A 180 13.80 1.98 5.43
N ARG A 181 13.11 1.67 4.32
CA ARG A 181 13.40 0.49 3.50
C ARG A 181 14.81 0.49 2.95
N ASP A 182 15.28 1.61 2.40
CA ASP A 182 16.61 1.72 1.80
C ASP A 182 17.70 1.55 2.86
N ALA A 183 17.48 2.03 4.09
CA ALA A 183 18.40 1.75 5.18
C ALA A 183 18.50 0.26 5.48
N ILE A 184 17.38 -0.46 5.51
CA ILE A 184 17.37 -1.90 5.78
C ILE A 184 18.00 -2.68 4.62
N ILE A 185 17.41 -2.55 3.43
CA ILE A 185 17.74 -3.39 2.26
C ILE A 185 19.06 -3.00 1.59
N HIS A 186 19.35 -1.70 1.44
CA HIS A 186 20.53 -1.26 0.70
C HIS A 186 21.73 -0.94 1.60
N HIS A 187 21.49 -0.58 2.86
CA HIS A 187 22.56 -0.21 3.79
C HIS A 187 22.78 -1.24 4.91
N GLY A 188 22.09 -2.39 4.86
CA GLY A 188 22.24 -3.50 5.81
C GLY A 188 21.98 -3.08 7.25
N LYS A 189 21.01 -2.18 7.48
CA LYS A 189 20.65 -1.73 8.83
C LYS A 189 19.52 -2.58 9.37
N ASP A 190 19.74 -3.22 10.51
CA ASP A 190 18.72 -4.04 11.13
C ASP A 190 17.79 -3.22 12.04
N PRO A 191 16.47 -3.45 11.98
CA PRO A 191 15.53 -3.02 13.02
C PRO A 191 15.93 -3.60 14.38
N MET A 192 16.38 -2.75 15.29
CA MET A 192 16.62 -3.14 16.67
C MET A 192 15.32 -3.09 17.44
N ILE A 193 14.90 -4.23 18.00
CA ILE A 193 13.71 -4.33 18.85
C ILE A 193 14.13 -4.51 20.31
N SER A 194 13.75 -3.58 21.17
CA SER A 194 13.86 -3.72 22.62
C SER A 194 12.48 -3.91 23.25
N ILE A 195 12.39 -4.69 24.33
CA ILE A 195 11.13 -4.91 25.03
C ILE A 195 11.23 -4.26 26.42
N HIS A 196 10.49 -3.18 26.62
CA HIS A 196 10.43 -2.45 27.88
C HIS A 196 9.05 -2.62 28.49
N SER A 197 8.96 -3.21 29.67
CA SER A 197 7.68 -3.46 30.37
C SER A 197 6.64 -4.19 29.50
N GLY A 198 7.09 -5.15 28.70
CA GLY A 198 6.24 -5.92 27.76
C GLY A 198 5.88 -5.19 26.46
N ILE A 199 6.32 -3.95 26.27
CA ILE A 199 6.05 -3.15 25.07
C ILE A 199 7.27 -3.20 24.14
N PRO A 200 7.12 -3.70 22.89
CA PRO A 200 8.20 -3.67 21.92
C PRO A 200 8.42 -2.25 21.42
N HIS A 201 9.68 -1.83 21.40
CA HIS A 201 10.15 -0.56 20.85
C HIS A 201 11.12 -0.83 19.70
N ILE A 202 11.10 0.03 18.69
CA ILE A 202 11.90 -0.07 17.49
C ILE A 202 12.86 1.11 17.35
N ARG A 203 14.07 0.80 16.88
CA ARG A 203 15.07 1.76 16.43
C ARG A 203 15.82 1.21 15.21
N ILE A 204 16.25 2.08 14.30
CA ILE A 204 17.20 1.72 13.25
C ILE A 204 18.40 2.68 13.35
N PRO A 205 19.53 2.26 13.94
CA PRO A 205 20.65 3.17 14.18
C PRO A 205 21.28 3.63 12.86
N LYS A 206 21.57 4.94 12.72
CA LYS A 206 22.23 5.46 11.49
C LYS A 206 23.65 4.92 11.32
N SER A 207 24.38 4.75 12.42
CA SER A 207 25.75 4.24 12.44
C SER A 207 25.85 3.04 13.38
N LEU A 208 26.72 2.08 13.04
CA LEU A 208 27.03 0.96 13.91
C LEU A 208 27.69 1.41 15.22
N PHE A 209 28.39 2.55 15.19
CA PHE A 209 29.18 3.06 16.30
C PHE A 209 28.49 4.18 17.08
N ASN A 210 27.50 4.87 16.48
CA ASN A 210 26.73 5.92 17.15
C ASN A 210 25.28 5.47 17.34
N ARG A 211 24.94 5.07 18.57
CA ARG A 211 23.59 4.64 18.96
C ARG A 211 22.64 5.81 19.23
N ASN A 212 23.14 7.04 19.24
CA ASN A 212 22.33 8.24 19.54
C ASN A 212 21.63 8.82 18.31
N GLU A 213 21.69 8.13 17.17
CA GLU A 213 21.08 8.57 15.92
C GLU A 213 20.17 7.49 15.35
N ASN A 214 18.95 7.88 14.97
CA ASN A 214 17.96 6.98 14.38
C ASN A 214 17.66 7.36 12.93
N VAL A 215 17.50 6.36 12.05
CA VAL A 215 17.00 6.53 10.68
C VAL A 215 15.52 6.90 10.70
N LEU A 216 14.78 6.27 11.63
CA LEU A 216 13.34 6.48 11.80
C LEU A 216 13.05 7.95 12.12
N PRO A 217 12.21 8.65 11.34
CA PRO A 217 11.74 9.98 11.70
C PRO A 217 10.84 9.93 12.94
N ASP A 218 10.77 11.04 13.69
CA ASP A 218 9.89 11.20 14.86
C ASP A 218 8.43 11.46 14.46
N LEU A 219 7.78 10.44 13.89
CA LEU A 219 6.39 10.51 13.45
C LEU A 219 5.42 10.65 14.62
N LEU A 220 5.80 10.12 15.79
CA LEU A 220 5.00 10.13 17.00
C LEU A 220 5.23 11.38 17.87
N LYS A 221 6.17 12.25 17.50
CA LYS A 221 6.54 13.49 18.23
C LYS A 221 6.93 13.24 19.69
N LEU A 222 7.59 12.12 19.95
CA LEU A 222 7.99 11.70 21.30
C LEU A 222 9.37 12.23 21.70
N GLN A 223 10.17 12.72 20.74
CA GLN A 223 11.54 13.17 20.96
C GLN A 223 12.44 12.08 21.59
N THR A 224 12.13 10.80 21.33
CA THR A 224 12.91 9.64 21.78
C THR A 224 13.63 8.98 20.61
N LEU A 225 14.63 8.14 20.91
CA LEU A 225 15.33 7.32 19.90
C LEU A 225 14.67 5.96 19.66
N ASP A 226 13.95 5.43 20.65
CA ASP A 226 13.26 4.16 20.56
C ASP A 226 11.74 4.44 20.57
N TYR A 227 11.05 4.02 19.52
CA TYR A 227 9.62 4.27 19.34
C TYR A 227 8.80 3.02 19.66
N PRO A 228 7.63 3.11 20.30
CA PRO A 228 6.76 1.95 20.46
C PRO A 228 6.38 1.40 19.08
N LEU A 229 6.68 0.11 18.84
CA LEU A 229 6.65 -0.52 17.51
C LEU A 229 5.26 -0.42 16.87
N PHE A 230 4.21 -0.85 17.59
CA PHE A 230 2.86 -0.90 17.05
C PHE A 230 2.30 0.49 16.72
N PRO A 231 2.36 1.51 17.61
CA PRO A 231 1.99 2.88 17.24
C PRO A 231 2.77 3.43 16.03
N TYR A 232 4.06 3.13 15.92
CA TYR A 232 4.87 3.58 14.79
C TYR A 232 4.43 2.95 13.46
N LEU A 233 4.25 1.63 13.43
CA LEU A 233 3.74 0.92 12.25
C LEU A 233 2.31 1.34 11.92
N GLN A 234 1.49 1.65 12.94
CA GLN A 234 0.12 2.12 12.75
C GLN A 234 0.11 3.45 12.00
N TYR A 235 0.95 4.41 12.42
CA TYR A 235 1.06 5.70 11.76
C TYR A 235 1.40 5.54 10.28
N LEU A 236 2.44 4.75 9.98
CA LEU A 236 2.86 4.46 8.61
C LEU A 236 1.72 3.85 7.78
N SER A 237 1.01 2.89 8.37
CA SER A 237 -0.09 2.18 7.71
C SER A 237 -1.24 3.14 7.42
N ARG A 238 -1.66 3.96 8.39
CA ARG A 238 -2.70 4.98 8.19
C ARG A 238 -2.37 5.93 7.06
N SER A 239 -1.13 6.43 7.01
CA SER A 239 -0.67 7.29 5.90
C SER A 239 -0.80 6.57 4.55
N LEU A 240 -0.32 5.32 4.46
CA LEU A 240 -0.44 4.52 3.24
C LEU A 240 -1.89 4.30 2.80
N PHE A 241 -2.79 3.95 3.72
CA PHE A 241 -4.20 3.71 3.38
C PHE A 241 -4.94 4.99 2.99
N ALA A 242 -4.63 6.13 3.61
CA ALA A 242 -5.16 7.43 3.20
C ALA A 242 -4.70 7.80 1.78
N ASP A 243 -3.43 7.53 1.48
CA ASP A 243 -2.81 7.74 0.17
C ASP A 243 -3.46 6.88 -0.92
N MET A 244 -3.66 5.58 -0.65
CA MET A 244 -4.41 4.69 -1.53
C MET A 244 -5.83 5.18 -1.78
N ASP A 245 -6.55 5.58 -0.73
CA ASP A 245 -7.93 6.03 -0.83
C ASP A 245 -8.06 7.34 -1.64
N ASN A 246 -7.14 8.28 -1.44
CA ASN A 246 -7.07 9.52 -2.21
C ASN A 246 -6.84 9.26 -3.70
N LEU A 247 -5.92 8.35 -4.03
CA LEU A 247 -5.65 7.97 -5.43
C LEU A 247 -6.88 7.29 -6.04
N GLY A 248 -7.48 6.34 -5.33
CA GLY A 248 -8.68 5.65 -5.79
C GLY A 248 -9.85 6.59 -6.05
N LYS A 249 -10.10 7.55 -5.14
CA LYS A 249 -11.13 8.58 -5.32
C LYS A 249 -10.90 9.42 -6.56
N ALA A 250 -9.67 9.90 -6.77
CA ALA A 250 -9.34 10.68 -7.97
C ALA A 250 -9.58 9.85 -9.24
N MET A 251 -9.20 8.57 -9.24
CA MET A 251 -9.38 7.69 -10.38
C MET A 251 -10.85 7.40 -10.69
N ILE A 252 -11.68 7.17 -9.67
CA ILE A 252 -13.12 6.97 -9.84
C ILE A 252 -13.77 8.23 -10.44
N ILE A 253 -13.44 9.41 -9.90
CA ILE A 253 -13.98 10.69 -10.37
C ILE A 253 -13.64 10.90 -11.86
N GLU A 254 -12.38 10.69 -12.24
CA GLU A 254 -11.96 10.86 -13.63
C GLU A 254 -12.54 9.79 -14.56
N SER A 255 -12.78 8.57 -14.08
CA SER A 255 -13.47 7.52 -14.85
C SER A 255 -14.91 7.91 -15.15
N ILE A 256 -15.65 8.44 -14.16
CA ILE A 256 -17.03 8.93 -14.33
C ILE A 256 -17.10 10.12 -15.29
N LYS A 257 -16.11 11.02 -15.26
CA LYS A 257 -16.05 12.14 -16.22
C LYS A 257 -15.86 11.67 -17.66
N LYS A 258 -15.08 10.61 -17.87
CA LYS A 258 -14.80 10.04 -19.20
C LYS A 258 -15.96 9.22 -19.75
N ASP A 259 -16.66 8.53 -18.88
CA ASP A 259 -17.75 7.63 -19.22
C ASP A 259 -18.93 7.86 -18.28
N LYS A 260 -20.00 8.45 -18.81
CA LYS A 260 -21.22 8.75 -18.04
C LYS A 260 -21.94 7.50 -17.54
N ASP A 261 -21.69 6.34 -18.18
CA ASP A 261 -22.24 5.05 -17.80
C ASP A 261 -21.25 4.26 -16.90
N TYR A 262 -20.22 4.93 -16.38
CA TYR A 262 -19.33 4.35 -15.39
C TYR A 262 -20.05 4.15 -14.05
N ARG A 263 -20.41 2.90 -13.77
CA ARG A 263 -20.92 2.45 -12.48
C ARG A 263 -19.77 1.81 -11.73
N TYR A 264 -19.34 2.44 -10.64
CA TYR A 264 -18.32 1.85 -9.79
C TYR A 264 -18.94 0.94 -8.73
N GLU A 265 -18.18 -0.10 -8.40
CA GLU A 265 -18.52 -1.11 -7.42
C GLU A 265 -17.83 -0.79 -6.09
N LEU A 266 -18.54 -1.04 -4.98
CA LEU A 266 -17.94 -0.96 -3.65
C LEU A 266 -17.27 -2.29 -3.35
N VAL A 267 -15.96 -2.23 -3.17
CA VAL A 267 -15.12 -3.41 -2.95
C VAL A 267 -14.29 -3.24 -1.70
N ALA A 268 -14.29 -4.26 -0.85
CA ALA A 268 -13.43 -4.35 0.30
C ALA A 268 -12.52 -5.58 0.22
N LEU A 269 -11.35 -5.49 0.86
CA LEU A 269 -10.54 -6.66 1.14
C LEU A 269 -11.13 -7.39 2.35
N ILE A 270 -11.33 -8.69 2.24
CA ILE A 270 -11.86 -9.57 3.27
C ILE A 270 -10.91 -10.74 3.53
N GLY A 271 -10.94 -11.30 4.74
CA GLY A 271 -10.12 -12.44 5.13
C GLY A 271 -9.95 -12.56 6.63
N ILE A 272 -9.53 -13.74 7.08
CA ILE A 272 -9.43 -14.09 8.51
C ILE A 272 -8.52 -13.13 9.31
N CYS A 273 -7.49 -12.58 8.66
CA CYS A 273 -6.53 -11.69 9.30
C CYS A 273 -6.93 -10.21 9.23
N VAL A 274 -7.98 -9.86 8.48
CA VAL A 274 -8.34 -8.46 8.19
C VAL A 274 -8.95 -7.77 9.41
N GLU A 275 -9.79 -8.47 10.18
CA GLU A 275 -10.52 -7.86 11.31
C GLU A 275 -9.60 -7.26 12.38
N ALA A 276 -8.66 -8.06 12.89
CA ALA A 276 -7.72 -7.54 13.90
C ALA A 276 -6.82 -6.44 13.32
N TYR A 277 -6.52 -6.48 12.02
CA TYR A 277 -5.74 -5.44 11.37
C TYR A 277 -6.53 -4.13 11.21
N ILE A 278 -7.83 -4.18 10.94
CA ILE A 278 -8.73 -3.01 10.99
C ILE A 278 -8.76 -2.44 12.40
N GLY A 279 -8.92 -3.29 13.42
CA GLY A 279 -8.82 -2.88 14.82
C GLY A 279 -7.50 -2.16 15.10
N PHE A 280 -6.39 -2.71 14.61
CA PHE A 280 -5.07 -2.06 14.67
C PHE A 280 -5.04 -0.73 13.93
N LEU A 281 -5.60 -0.61 12.74
CA LEU A 281 -5.60 0.64 11.98
C LEU A 281 -6.43 1.73 12.66
N TYR A 282 -7.53 1.41 13.34
CA TYR A 282 -8.44 2.43 13.88
C TYR A 282 -8.40 2.63 15.39
N LYS A 283 -7.62 1.82 16.12
CA LYS A 283 -7.41 2.01 17.57
C LYS A 283 -6.75 3.37 17.88
N GLU A 284 -7.26 4.08 18.87
CA GLU A 284 -6.59 5.24 19.45
C GLU A 284 -5.56 4.77 20.48
N PHE A 285 -4.36 5.35 20.46
CA PHE A 285 -3.24 5.04 21.36
C PHE A 285 -2.81 6.31 22.10
#